data_AF-A0A975H100-F1
#
_entry.id   AF-A0A975H100-F1
#
_cell.length_a   1.000
_cell.length_b   1.000
_cell.length_c   1.000
_cell.angle_alpha   90.00
_cell.angle_beta   90.00
_cell.angle_gamma   90.00
#
_symmetry.space_group_name_H-M   'P 1'
#
loop_
_entity.id
_entity.type
_entity.pdbx_description
1 polymer ?
#
loop_
_entity_poly.entity_id
_entity_poly.type
_entity_poly.pdbx_seq_one_letter_code
_entity_poly.pdbx_strand_id
1 'polypeptide(L)' 'MNNRSLLTAREREIFDLLVDDHTTKEIAGRLGISEKTVRNHISNTIQKLGVSGRAQAIVELLRLGELKLN' A
#
# COMPACT_ATOMS: atom_id res chain seq x y z
N MET A 1 -3.06 6.44 -24.37
CA MET A 1 -2.03 5.70 -23.60
C MET A 1 -2.71 5.16 -22.35
N ASN A 2 -2.81 3.83 -22.20
CA ASN A 2 -3.45 3.24 -21.01
C ASN A 2 -2.54 3.46 -19.81
N ASN A 3 -2.85 4.47 -19.00
CA ASN A 3 -2.17 4.75 -17.75
C ASN A 3 -2.62 3.69 -16.72
N ARG A 4 -2.08 2.47 -16.79
CA ARG A 4 -2.37 1.43 -15.81
C ARG A 4 -1.58 1.74 -14.54
N SER A 5 -2.28 2.22 -13.52
CA SER A 5 -1.80 2.32 -12.14
C SER A 5 -1.24 0.96 -11.69
N LEU A 6 -0.04 0.94 -11.12
CA LEU A 6 0.59 -0.29 -10.61
C LEU A 6 -0.19 -0.86 -9.43
N LEU A 7 -0.70 0.04 -8.59
CA LEU A 7 -1.56 -0.30 -7.47
C LEU A 7 -3.02 -0.40 -7.90
N THR A 8 -3.73 -1.39 -7.35
CA THR A 8 -5.19 -1.34 -7.30
C THR A 8 -5.66 -0.21 -6.39
N ALA A 9 -6.93 0.21 -6.54
CA ALA A 9 -7.51 1.25 -5.67
C ALA A 9 -7.37 0.92 -4.18
N ARG A 10 -7.59 -0.35 -3.80
CA ARG A 10 -7.50 -0.76 -2.39
C ARG A 10 -6.05 -0.82 -1.88
N GLU A 11 -5.11 -1.25 -2.71
CA GLU A 11 -3.69 -1.24 -2.33
C GLU A 11 -3.19 0.20 -2.14
N ARG A 12 -3.62 1.11 -3.02
CA ARG A 12 -3.37 2.55 -2.92
C ARG A 12 -3.88 3.13 -1.61
N GLU A 13 -5.17 2.96 -1.30
CA GLU A 13 -5.75 3.43 -0.02
C GLU A 13 -4.97 2.91 1.20
N ILE A 14 -4.57 1.64 1.18
CA ILE A 14 -3.80 1.06 2.29
C ILE A 14 -2.43 1.70 2.39
N PHE A 15 -1.70 1.88 1.29
CA PHE A 15 -0.36 2.47 1.32
C PHE A 15 -0.37 3.96 1.62
N ASP A 16 -1.39 4.70 1.20
CA ASP A 16 -1.58 6.11 1.59
C ASP A 16 -1.72 6.21 3.13
N LEU A 17 -2.56 5.36 3.74
CA LEU A 17 -2.70 5.33 5.21
C LEU A 17 -1.43 4.89 5.93
N LEU A 18 -0.61 4.02 5.31
CA LEU A 18 0.69 3.63 5.85
C LEU A 18 1.69 4.78 5.83
N VAL A 19 1.66 5.62 4.80
CA VAL A 19 2.47 6.83 4.73
C VAL A 19 2.05 7.82 5.82
N ASP A 20 0.75 7.89 6.12
CA ASP A 20 0.19 8.67 7.24
C ASP A 20 0.39 8.00 8.63
N ASP A 21 1.35 7.06 8.76
CA ASP A 21 1.73 6.37 10.00
C ASP A 21 0.62 5.53 10.68
N HIS A 22 -0.37 5.05 9.92
CA HIS A 22 -1.39 4.17 10.48
C HIS A 22 -0.91 2.73 10.63
N THR A 23 -1.27 2.10 11.75
CA THR A 23 -1.11 0.67 11.97
C THR A 23 -2.08 -0.16 11.13
N THR A 24 -1.79 -1.44 10.92
CA THR A 24 -2.72 -2.34 10.20
C THR A 24 -4.08 -2.46 10.88
N LYS A 25 -4.13 -2.29 12.20
CA LYS A 25 -5.36 -2.29 13.01
C LYS A 25 -6.21 -1.05 12.75
N GLU A 26 -5.59 0.13 12.71
CA GLU A 26 -6.30 1.38 12.41
C GLU A 26 -6.80 1.40 10.96
N ILE A 27 -5.98 0.93 10.02
CA ILE A 27 -6.37 0.80 8.61
C ILE A 27 -7.55 -0.16 8.47
N ALA A 28 -7.50 -1.32 9.14
CA ALA A 28 -8.59 -2.28 9.15
C ALA A 28 -9.90 -1.64 9.65
N GLY A 29 -9.84 -0.89 10.75
CA GLY A 29 -10.98 -0.14 11.29
C GLY A 29 -11.53 0.91 10.33
N ARG A 30 -10.65 1.72 9.71
CA ARG A 30 -11.04 2.77 8.75
C ARG A 30 -11.68 2.20 7.49
N LEU A 31 -11.17 1.08 6.98
CA LEU A 31 -11.61 0.49 5.72
C LEU A 31 -12.72 -0.56 5.89
N GLY A 32 -13.11 -0.90 7.13
CA GLY A 32 -14.16 -1.89 7.40
C GLY A 32 -13.77 -3.32 7.00
N ILE A 33 -12.48 -3.66 7.08
CA ILE A 33 -11.95 -4.98 6.70
C ILE A 33 -11.11 -5.58 7.84
N SER A 34 -10.77 -6.86 7.76
CA SER A 34 -9.91 -7.49 8.76
C SER A 34 -8.45 -7.05 8.63
N GLU A 35 -7.69 -7.05 9.74
CA GLU A 35 -6.24 -6.82 9.68
C GLU A 35 -5.51 -7.83 8.77
N LYS A 36 -6.01 -9.07 8.71
CA LYS A 36 -5.48 -10.09 7.79
C LYS A 36 -5.66 -9.66 6.34
N THR A 37 -6.80 -9.07 6.00
CA THR A 37 -7.06 -8.52 4.66
C THR A 37 -6.09 -7.39 4.34
N VAL A 38 -5.86 -6.46 5.28
CA VAL A 38 -4.88 -5.38 5.11
C VAL A 38 -3.48 -5.95 4.85
N ARG A 39 -3.02 -6.90 5.68
CA ARG A 39 -1.72 -7.56 5.50
C ARG A 39 -1.60 -8.27 4.16
N ASN A 40 -2.67 -8.91 3.69
CA ASN A 40 -2.67 -9.57 2.38
C ASN A 40 -2.47 -8.57 1.23
N HIS A 41 -3.13 -7.41 1.25
CA HIS A 41 -2.90 -6.36 0.25
C HIS A 41 -1.46 -5.83 0.29
N ILE A 42 -0.89 -5.66 1.48
CA ILE A 42 0.51 -5.26 1.65
C ILE A 42 1.44 -6.33 1.06
N SER A 43 1.24 -7.60 1.40
CA SER A 43 2.05 -8.72 0.86
C SER A 43 1.96 -8.84 -0.65
N ASN A 44 0.75 -8.68 -1.23
CA ASN A 44 0.57 -8.70 -2.68
C ASN A 44 1.31 -7.54 -3.35
N THR A 45 1.29 -6.35 -2.75
CA THR A 45 2.01 -5.19 -3.28
C THR A 45 3.53 -5.39 -3.21
N ILE A 46 4.04 -5.91 -2.09
CA ILE A 46 5.46 -6.28 -1.92
C ILE A 46 5.87 -7.28 -3.00
N GLN A 47 5.05 -8.31 -3.25
CA GLN A 47 5.31 -9.31 -4.30
C GLN A 47 5.29 -8.70 -5.71
N LYS A 48 4.32 -7.83 -6.01
CA LYS A 48 4.24 -7.12 -7.30
C LYS A 48 5.46 -6.26 -7.58
N LEU A 49 6.00 -5.61 -6.54
CA LEU A 49 7.18 -4.76 -6.62
C LEU A 49 8.50 -5.56 -6.59
N GLY A 50 8.47 -6.84 -6.22
CA GLY A 50 9.68 -7.67 -6.11
C GLY A 50 10.62 -7.24 -4.98
N VAL A 51 10.10 -6.55 -3.95
CA VAL A 51 10.89 -6.04 -2.81
C VAL A 51 10.77 -6.94 -1.58
N SER A 52 11.64 -6.76 -0.60
CA SER A 52 11.74 -7.65 0.56
C SER A 52 10.83 -7.28 1.74
N GLY A 53 10.18 -6.11 1.71
CA GLY A 53 9.33 -5.70 2.81
C GLY A 53 8.59 -4.39 2.60
N ARG A 54 7.74 -4.05 3.59
CA ARG A 54 6.83 -2.90 3.51
C ARG A 54 7.55 -1.56 3.37
N ALA A 55 8.67 -1.38 4.07
CA ALA A 55 9.44 -0.13 4.02
C ALA A 55 10.02 0.09 2.62
N GLN A 56 10.60 -0.96 2.02
CA GLN A 56 11.08 -0.92 0.64
C GLN A 56 9.93 -0.71 -0.35
N ALA A 57 8.76 -1.31 -0.12
CA ALA A 57 7.59 -1.07 -0.96
C ALA A 57 7.15 0.41 -0.93
N ILE A 58 7.13 1.05 0.24
CA ILE A 58 6.82 2.49 0.35
C ILE A 58 7.84 3.32 -0.42
N VAL A 59 9.14 3.06 -0.24
CA VAL A 59 10.21 3.78 -0.95
C VAL A 59 10.07 3.64 -2.46
N GLU A 60 9.83 2.42 -2.95
CA GLU A 60 9.71 2.17 -4.39
C GLU A 60 8.45 2.83 -4.97
N LEU A 61 7.32 2.79 -4.26
CA LEU A 61 6.09 3.44 -4.71
C LEU A 61 6.20 4.98 -4.72
N LEU A 62 6.93 5.57 -3.78
CA LEU A 62 7.28 7.00 -3.83
C LEU A 62 8.15 7.31 -5.05
N ARG A 63 9.15 6.47 -5.33
CA ARG A 63 10.07 6.63 -6.48
C ARG A 63 9.35 6.53 -7.82
N LEU A 64 8.38 5.62 -7.92
CA LEU A 64 7.53 5.44 -9.10
C LEU A 64 6.47 6.55 -9.27
N GLY A 65 6.31 7.43 -8.29
CA GLY A 65 5.25 8.45 -8.28
C GLY A 65 3.85 7.88 -8.03
N GLU A 66 3.77 6.63 -7.59
CA GLU A 66 2.52 6.00 -7.18
C GLU A 66 2.07 6.52 -5.81
N LEU A 67 2.97 6.87 -4.89
CA LEU A 67 2.63 7.53 -3.61
C LEU A 67 3.18 8.95 -3.56
N LYS A 68 2.65 9.76 -2.63
CA LYS A 68 3.17 11.10 -2.31
C LYS A 68 3.29 11.25 -0.79
N LEU A 69 4.30 11.98 -0.35
CA LEU A 69 4.37 12.48 1.02
C LEU A 69 3.60 13.81 1.07
N ASN A 70 2.73 13.96 2.05
CA ASN A 70 2.01 15.20 2.32
C ASN A 70 2.88 16.19 3.12
#